data_AF-A0A9P3Q8H2-F1
#
_entry.id   AF-A0A9P3Q8H2-F1
#
_cell.length_a   1.000
_cell.length_b   1.000
_cell.length_c   1.000
_cell.angle_alpha   90.00
_cell.angle_beta   90.00
_cell.angle_gamma   90.00
#
_symmetry.space_group_name_H-M   'P 1'
#
loop_
_entity.id
_entity.type
_entity.pdbx_description
1 polymer ?
#
loop_
_entity_poly.entity_id
_entity_poly.type
_entity_poly.pdbx_seq_one_letter_code
_entity_poly.pdbx_strand_id
1 'polypeptide(L)'
;MEAPPARADGPTTEGVYAYQEQDGAAATWTINTTCAPNCIANVTTSPGHGFAAPLVNGRPTVTRLVPDGVSCPTYQLGVDIMGGGNWPVTVRQSWDPRRLVGQVDFLDTPAPCGIADPHQSFTLTKIG
;
A
#
# COMPACT_ATOMS: atom_id res chain seq x y z
N MET A 1 22.29 36.06 -6.08
CA MET A 1 22.54 34.71 -6.61
C MET A 1 22.27 33.74 -5.48
N GLU A 2 21.08 33.14 -5.44
CA GLU A 2 20.76 32.04 -4.53
C GLU A 2 20.76 30.76 -5.35
N ALA A 3 21.69 29.86 -5.02
CA ALA A 3 21.70 28.52 -5.58
C ALA A 3 20.42 27.80 -5.12
N PRO A 4 19.68 27.13 -6.01
CA PRO A 4 18.54 26.33 -5.58
C PRO A 4 19.02 25.29 -4.56
N PRO A 5 18.28 25.06 -3.47
CA PRO A 5 18.66 24.05 -2.50
C PRO A 5 18.80 22.73 -3.24
N ALA A 6 19.98 22.13 -3.14
CA ALA A 6 20.23 20.78 -3.60
C ALA A 6 19.08 19.92 -3.09
N ARG A 7 18.21 19.49 -4.00
CA ARG A 7 17.30 18.38 -3.72
C ARG A 7 18.24 17.29 -3.28
N ALA A 8 18.23 16.96 -2.00
CA ALA A 8 18.80 15.72 -1.54
C ALA A 8 18.31 14.67 -2.55
N ASP A 9 19.25 13.97 -3.18
CA ASP A 9 18.98 12.74 -3.94
C ASP A 9 18.28 11.79 -2.97
N GLY A 10 16.99 12.03 -2.76
CA GLY A 10 16.08 11.11 -2.11
C GLY A 10 16.15 9.85 -2.96
N PRO A 11 16.12 8.66 -2.33
CA PRO A 11 16.17 7.41 -3.08
C PRO A 11 15.15 7.51 -4.20
N THR A 12 15.61 7.24 -5.42
CA THR A 12 14.95 7.56 -6.70
C THR A 12 13.71 6.68 -6.91
N THR A 13 12.74 6.77 -6.01
CA THR A 13 11.44 6.08 -6.04
C THR A 13 10.36 6.92 -6.69
N GLU A 14 10.73 8.02 -7.33
CA GLU A 14 9.78 8.83 -8.08
C GLU A 14 9.50 8.19 -9.44
N GLY A 15 8.21 8.07 -9.76
CA GLY A 15 7.74 7.48 -11.02
C GLY A 15 6.43 6.73 -10.88
N VAL A 16 6.07 6.03 -11.95
CA VAL A 16 4.91 5.15 -12.03
C VAL A 16 5.38 3.71 -11.88
N TYR A 17 4.73 2.99 -10.98
CA TYR A 17 5.05 1.61 -10.61
C TYR A 17 3.83 0.72 -10.81
N ALA A 18 4.03 -0.45 -11.40
CA ALA A 18 3.09 -1.55 -11.30
C ALA A 18 3.27 -2.20 -9.93
N TYR A 19 2.23 -2.12 -9.11
CA TYR A 19 2.10 -2.83 -7.85
C TYR A 19 1.54 -4.23 -8.12
N GLN A 20 2.17 -5.25 -7.56
CA GLN A 20 1.71 -6.62 -7.66
C GLN A 20 1.87 -7.33 -6.31
N GLU A 21 0.77 -7.82 -5.76
CA GLU A 21 0.77 -8.66 -4.56
C GLU A 21 1.04 -10.11 -4.91
N GLN A 22 1.49 -10.86 -3.91
CA GLN A 22 1.75 -12.29 -4.01
C GLN A 22 0.52 -13.09 -4.46
N ASP A 23 -0.70 -12.72 -4.02
CA ASP A 23 -1.96 -13.35 -4.43
C ASP A 23 -2.46 -12.90 -5.82
N GLY A 24 -1.69 -12.07 -6.53
CA GLY A 24 -1.99 -11.68 -7.91
C GLY A 24 -2.83 -10.40 -8.06
N ALA A 25 -3.21 -9.75 -6.97
CA ALA A 25 -3.79 -8.41 -7.04
C ALA A 25 -2.78 -7.43 -7.64
N ALA A 26 -3.24 -6.58 -8.56
CA ALA A 26 -2.38 -5.63 -9.27
C ALA A 26 -3.00 -4.23 -9.26
N ALA A 27 -2.15 -3.22 -9.12
CA ALA A 27 -2.53 -1.82 -9.16
C ALA A 27 -1.44 -0.97 -9.81
N THR A 28 -1.74 0.28 -10.13
CA THR A 28 -0.72 1.25 -10.57
C THR A 28 -0.52 2.29 -9.48
N TRP A 29 0.72 2.50 -9.08
CA TRP A 29 1.12 3.44 -8.05
C TRP A 29 1.98 4.53 -8.67
N THR A 30 1.54 5.78 -8.59
CA THR A 30 2.39 6.93 -8.90
C THR A 30 2.98 7.43 -7.59
N ILE A 31 4.29 7.32 -7.45
CA ILE A 31 5.01 7.71 -6.23
C ILE A 31 5.73 9.03 -6.48
N ASN A 32 5.48 10.01 -5.62
CA ASN A 32 6.16 11.31 -5.60
C ASN A 32 6.76 11.51 -4.22
N THR A 33 8.06 11.80 -4.14
CA THR A 33 8.73 11.92 -2.83
C THR A 33 8.95 13.38 -2.50
N THR A 34 8.47 13.82 -1.34
CA THR A 34 8.64 15.20 -0.87
C THR A 34 9.42 15.17 0.43
N CYS A 35 10.54 15.91 0.49
CA CYS A 35 11.40 15.97 1.67
C CYS A 35 11.42 17.38 2.27
N ALA A 36 10.83 17.55 3.46
CA ALA A 36 10.91 18.78 4.25
C ALA A 36 10.36 18.58 5.68
N PRO A 37 11.16 18.72 6.77
CA PRO A 37 12.52 18.22 7.00
C PRO A 37 12.62 16.67 7.01
N ASN A 38 11.49 15.97 6.99
CA ASN A 38 11.40 14.52 6.82
C ASN A 38 10.96 14.19 5.39
N CYS A 39 11.33 13.01 4.88
CA CYS A 39 10.87 12.55 3.57
C CYS A 39 9.56 11.77 3.68
N ILE A 40 8.64 12.06 2.76
CA ILE A 40 7.32 11.42 2.65
C ILE A 40 7.14 10.98 1.20
N ALA A 41 6.80 9.70 1.00
CA ALA A 41 6.39 9.18 -0.30
C ALA A 41 4.87 9.33 -0.44
N ASN A 42 4.44 10.22 -1.32
CA ASN A 42 3.04 10.39 -1.69
C ASN A 42 2.73 9.40 -2.82
N VAL A 43 1.85 8.44 -2.52
CA VAL A 43 1.45 7.39 -3.45
C VAL A 43 0.03 7.69 -3.94
N THR A 44 -0.14 7.81 -5.24
CA THR A 44 -1.45 7.92 -5.90
C THR A 44 -1.77 6.59 -6.55
N THR A 45 -2.90 5.98 -6.20
CA THR A 45 -3.34 4.68 -6.75
C THR A 45 -4.36 4.83 -7.87
N SER A 46 -5.13 5.92 -7.84
CA SER A 46 -6.09 6.30 -8.87
C SER A 46 -6.45 7.79 -8.71
N PRO A 47 -7.10 8.44 -9.70
CA PRO A 47 -7.49 9.84 -9.57
C PRO A 47 -8.35 10.07 -8.33
N GLY A 48 -7.90 10.93 -7.42
CA GLY A 48 -8.59 11.21 -6.15
C GLY A 48 -8.33 10.21 -5.02
N HIS A 49 -7.55 9.16 -5.25
CA HIS A 49 -7.17 8.18 -4.23
C HIS A 49 -5.65 8.06 -4.12
N GLY A 50 -5.17 8.14 -2.88
CA GLY A 50 -3.76 8.03 -2.57
C GLY A 50 -3.52 8.08 -1.08
N PHE A 51 -2.26 7.94 -0.69
CA PHE A 51 -1.83 7.96 0.69
C PHE A 51 -0.41 8.49 0.80
N ALA A 52 -0.08 9.04 1.97
CA ALA A 52 1.27 9.48 2.30
C ALA A 52 1.95 8.43 3.17
N ALA A 53 3.14 8.00 2.76
CA ALA A 53 3.98 7.07 3.48
C ALA A 53 5.26 7.77 3.95
N PRO A 54 5.35 8.22 5.22
CA PRO A 54 6.58 8.77 5.77
C PRO A 54 7.71 7.74 5.70
N LEU A 55 8.93 8.21 5.43
CA LEU A 55 10.12 7.37 5.50
C LEU A 55 10.50 7.18 6.97
N VAL A 56 10.33 5.95 7.46
CA VAL A 56 10.72 5.52 8.80
C VAL A 56 11.93 4.59 8.64
N ASN A 57 13.07 4.95 9.23
CA ASN A 57 14.32 4.17 9.09
C ASN A 57 14.72 3.87 7.63
N GLY A 58 14.48 4.82 6.72
CA GLY A 58 14.79 4.68 5.29
C GLY A 58 13.80 3.85 4.47
N ARG A 59 12.69 3.40 5.07
CA ARG A 59 11.61 2.67 4.41
C ARG A 59 10.32 3.47 4.47
N PRO A 60 9.67 3.79 3.35
CA PRO A 60 8.31 4.32 3.37
C PRO A 60 7.41 3.34 4.13
N THR A 61 6.73 3.82 5.16
CA THR A 61 5.84 3.02 6.01
C THR A 61 4.55 3.79 6.23
N VAL A 62 3.41 3.13 6.00
CA VAL A 62 2.08 3.72 6.18
C VAL A 62 1.17 2.72 6.87
N THR A 63 0.30 3.21 7.75
CA THR A 63 -0.84 2.44 8.27
C THR A 63 -2.11 3.12 7.81
N ARG A 64 -2.99 2.39 7.13
CA ARG A 64 -4.25 2.94 6.60
C ARG A 64 -5.39 1.94 6.67
N LEU A 65 -6.61 2.44 6.68
CA LEU A 65 -7.81 1.66 6.46
C LEU A 65 -8.06 1.54 4.95
N VAL A 66 -8.21 0.31 4.46
CA VAL A 66 -8.62 0.01 3.08
C VAL A 66 -10.08 -0.45 3.14
N PRO A 67 -11.05 0.32 2.62
CA PRO A 67 -12.47 0.05 2.81
C PRO A 67 -12.95 -1.28 2.21
N ASP A 68 -12.29 -1.73 1.14
CA ASP A 68 -12.67 -2.95 0.40
C ASP A 68 -11.56 -4.00 0.38
N GLY A 69 -10.71 -4.04 1.41
CA GLY A 69 -9.47 -4.85 1.37
C GLY A 69 -9.64 -6.32 1.74
N VAL A 70 -10.79 -6.75 2.28
CA VAL A 70 -11.11 -8.17 2.48
C VAL A 70 -12.42 -8.50 1.80
N SER A 71 -12.43 -9.53 0.94
CA SER A 71 -13.65 -10.05 0.32
C SER A 71 -14.00 -11.39 0.94
N CYS A 72 -15.11 -11.44 1.68
CA CYS A 72 -15.57 -12.69 2.26
C CYS A 72 -16.43 -13.46 1.26
N PRO A 73 -16.20 -14.76 1.07
CA PRO A 73 -17.12 -15.60 0.31
C PRO A 73 -18.47 -15.68 1.03
N THR A 74 -19.54 -15.77 0.24
CA THR A 74 -20.87 -16.00 0.75
C THR A 74 -21.03 -17.49 1.02
N TYR A 75 -21.27 -17.87 2.27
CA TYR A 75 -21.58 -19.25 2.64
C TYR A 75 -23.08 -19.43 2.78
N GLN A 76 -23.63 -20.42 2.08
CA GLN A 76 -25.02 -20.83 2.27
C GLN A 76 -25.04 -22.05 3.19
N LEU A 77 -25.51 -21.87 4.42
CA LEU A 77 -25.66 -22.94 5.40
C LEU A 77 -27.16 -23.19 5.60
N GLY A 78 -27.73 -24.06 4.75
CA GLY A 78 -29.17 -24.29 4.72
C GLY A 78 -29.92 -23.13 4.04
N VAL A 79 -30.87 -22.51 4.75
CA VAL A 79 -31.63 -21.33 4.28
C VAL A 79 -30.97 -20.00 4.67
N ASP A 80 -29.99 -20.03 5.58
CA ASP A 80 -29.29 -18.84 6.04
C ASP A 80 -28.09 -18.53 5.15
N ILE A 81 -28.01 -17.26 4.74
CA ILE A 81 -26.90 -16.70 3.99
C ILE A 81 -25.98 -16.04 5.01
N MET A 82 -24.80 -16.60 5.24
CA MET A 82 -23.82 -16.07 6.19
C MET A 82 -22.54 -15.66 5.48
N GLY A 83 -22.00 -14.51 5.89
CA GLY A 83 -20.84 -13.91 5.22
C GLY A 83 -21.21 -13.26 3.89
N GLY A 84 -20.19 -13.00 3.07
CA GLY A 84 -20.34 -12.21 1.85
C GLY A 84 -19.98 -10.73 2.03
N GLY A 85 -19.52 -10.12 0.94
CA GLY A 85 -19.24 -8.68 0.85
C GLY A 85 -17.79 -8.28 1.05
N ASN A 86 -17.53 -7.00 0.76
CA ASN A 86 -16.25 -6.34 0.96
C ASN A 86 -16.25 -5.69 2.35
N TRP A 87 -15.18 -5.94 3.10
CA TRP A 87 -15.00 -5.47 4.45
C TRP A 87 -13.75 -4.60 4.54
N PRO A 88 -13.78 -3.57 5.38
CA PRO A 88 -12.63 -2.73 5.60
C PRO A 88 -11.53 -3.51 6.33
N VAL A 89 -10.28 -3.15 6.08
CA VAL A 89 -9.14 -3.75 6.75
C VAL A 89 -8.08 -2.69 7.02
N THR A 90 -7.54 -2.71 8.23
CA THR A 90 -6.41 -1.86 8.59
C THR A 90 -5.14 -2.57 8.16
N VAL A 91 -4.40 -1.95 7.24
CA VAL A 91 -3.14 -2.48 6.73
C VAL A 91 -1.97 -1.58 7.11
N ARG A 92 -0.84 -2.18 7.44
CA ARG A 92 0.45 -1.51 7.52
C ARG A 92 1.30 -1.97 6.35
N GLN A 93 1.63 -1.02 5.47
CA GLN A 93 2.47 -1.28 4.31
C GLN A 93 3.84 -0.65 4.51
N SER A 94 4.89 -1.37 4.15
CA SER A 94 6.24 -0.84 4.10
C SER A 94 7.01 -1.41 2.92
N TRP A 95 7.92 -0.64 2.32
CA TRP A 95 8.72 -1.15 1.21
C TRP A 95 10.15 -0.63 1.21
N ASP A 96 11.01 -1.36 0.52
CA ASP A 96 12.38 -0.96 0.25
C ASP A 96 12.42 -0.11 -1.04
N PRO A 97 12.82 1.16 -0.98
CA PRO A 97 12.83 2.03 -2.15
C PRO A 97 13.89 1.62 -3.19
N ARG A 98 14.89 0.81 -2.82
CA ARG A 98 15.96 0.36 -3.74
C ARG A 98 15.63 -0.98 -4.36
N ARG A 99 15.08 -1.91 -3.57
CA ARG A 99 14.70 -3.25 -4.05
C ARG A 99 13.33 -3.27 -4.70
N LEU A 100 12.51 -2.25 -4.46
CA LEU A 100 11.13 -2.18 -4.92
C LEU A 100 10.29 -3.40 -4.46
N VAL A 101 10.63 -3.95 -3.29
CA VAL A 101 9.91 -5.04 -2.64
C VAL A 101 9.39 -4.53 -1.31
N GLY A 102 8.14 -4.86 -1.00
CA GLY A 102 7.48 -4.45 0.22
C GLY A 102 6.67 -5.56 0.87
N GLN A 103 6.12 -5.21 2.03
CA GLN A 103 5.28 -6.06 2.85
C GLN A 103 4.00 -5.32 3.21
N VAL A 104 2.91 -6.08 3.27
CA VAL A 104 1.61 -5.67 3.78
C VAL A 104 1.32 -6.53 5.00
N ASP A 105 1.25 -5.90 6.16
CA ASP A 105 0.71 -6.51 7.36
C ASP A 105 -0.77 -6.14 7.48
N PHE A 106 -1.65 -7.12 7.57
CA PHE A 106 -3.06 -6.89 7.89
C PHE A 106 -3.23 -6.92 9.41
N LEU A 107 -3.54 -5.77 10.00
CA LEU A 107 -3.54 -5.57 11.45
C LEU A 107 -4.89 -5.90 12.10
N ASP A 108 -5.99 -5.51 11.44
CA ASP A 108 -7.34 -5.64 11.99
C ASP A 108 -8.40 -5.63 10.89
N THR A 109 -9.42 -6.47 11.03
CA THR A 109 -10.62 -6.43 10.19
C THR A 109 -11.86 -6.90 10.95
N PRO A 110 -13.02 -6.25 10.76
CA PRO A 110 -14.31 -6.76 11.22
C PRO A 110 -14.86 -7.91 10.35
N ALA A 111 -14.14 -8.35 9.32
CA ALA A 111 -14.59 -9.37 8.39
C ALA A 111 -14.85 -10.72 9.10
N PRO A 112 -16.05 -11.32 8.93
CA PRO A 112 -16.40 -12.58 9.61
C PRO A 112 -15.59 -13.78 9.10
N CYS A 113 -15.03 -13.70 7.90
CA CYS A 113 -14.18 -14.74 7.33
C CYS A 113 -12.72 -14.68 7.80
N GLY A 114 -12.30 -13.60 8.47
CA GLY A 114 -10.91 -13.37 8.85
C GLY A 114 -9.97 -13.17 7.65
N ILE A 115 -8.66 -13.17 7.93
CA ILE A 115 -7.59 -13.06 6.93
C ILE A 115 -6.70 -14.29 7.09
N ALA A 116 -6.63 -15.12 6.04
CA ALA A 116 -5.91 -16.39 6.10
C ALA A 116 -4.39 -16.17 6.25
N ASP A 117 -3.84 -15.19 5.53
CA ASP A 117 -2.44 -14.80 5.63
C ASP A 117 -2.34 -13.29 5.92
N PRO A 118 -2.02 -12.89 7.16
CA PRO A 118 -1.95 -11.50 7.55
C PRO A 118 -0.63 -10.82 7.16
N HIS A 119 0.29 -11.51 6.47
CA HIS A 119 1.63 -11.00 6.15
C HIS A 119 1.99 -11.26 4.69
N GLN A 120 1.51 -10.39 3.82
CA GLN A 120 1.72 -10.52 2.39
C GLN A 120 2.93 -9.74 1.91
N SER A 121 3.55 -10.23 0.84
CA SER A 121 4.61 -9.52 0.13
C SER A 121 4.08 -8.91 -1.16
N PHE A 122 4.65 -7.78 -1.56
CA PHE A 122 4.36 -7.15 -2.84
C PHE A 122 5.62 -6.66 -3.54
N THR A 123 5.54 -6.54 -4.85
CA THR A 123 6.61 -6.02 -5.69
C THR A 123 6.13 -4.79 -6.44
N LEU A 124 7.02 -3.81 -6.57
CA LEU A 124 6.85 -2.62 -7.38
C LEU A 124 7.74 -2.74 -8.61
N THR A 125 7.17 -2.66 -9.80
CA THR A 125 7.93 -2.65 -11.05
C THR A 125 7.82 -1.27 -11.67
N LYS A 126 8.93 -0.57 -11.88
CA LYS A 126 8.89 0.74 -12.53
C LYS A 126 8.43 0.60 -13.98
N ILE A 127 7.41 1.36 -14.36
CA ILE A 127 6.81 1.33 -15.71
C ILE A 127 6.78 2.72 -16.38
N GLY A 128 7.12 3.80 -15.65
CA GLY A 128 7.15 5.17 -16.17
C GLY A 128 7.87 6.14 -15.25
#